data_AF-A0AAP0NZ35-F1
#
_entry.id   AF-A0AAP0NZ35-F1
#
_cell.length_a   1.000
_cell.length_b   1.000
_cell.length_c   1.000
_cell.angle_alpha   90.00
_cell.angle_beta   90.00
_cell.angle_gamma   90.00
#
_symmetry.space_group_name_H-M   'P 1'
#
loop_
_entity.id
_entity.type
_entity.pdbx_description
1 polymer ?
#
loop_
_entity_poly.entity_id
_entity_poly.type
_entity_poly.pdbx_seq_one_letter_code
_entity_poly.pdbx_strand_id
1 'polypeptide(L)'
;MWRFSFRETLSNLPHPHLWYSTEKVIYALQLFLDAGEEFAGSLTYRYDLVDLTRQVLSKLANQVYLDAVTAFQQNNATALVLHSQKFLRLIKDIDTLLASDDNFLLGTWLESAKKLAANPTEMKQYEWNARTQVTMWYDNTETNQSRLHDYANKFWSGLLEGYYLPRAATYFARLLKSLRQNQRFQLEDWRREWILYSNRWQSGQELYPVKAQGDSLAISKALFKKYLS
;
A
#
# COMPACT_ATOMS: atom_id res chain seq x y z
N MET A 1 0.37 -1.67 8.23
CA MET A 1 1.37 -0.96 7.39
C MET A 1 2.41 -1.96 6.94
N TRP A 2 2.73 -1.96 5.64
CA TRP A 2 3.67 -2.86 4.98
C TRP A 2 5.12 -2.45 5.23
N ARG A 3 5.61 -2.62 6.45
CA ARG A 3 7.05 -2.49 6.73
C ARG A 3 7.74 -3.79 6.33
N PHE A 4 8.40 -3.78 5.18
CA PHE A 4 9.24 -4.89 4.75
C PHE A 4 10.44 -4.97 5.69
N SER A 5 10.45 -5.96 6.57
CA SER A 5 11.54 -6.19 7.50
C SER A 5 12.41 -7.31 6.96
N PHE A 6 13.72 -7.06 6.86
CA PHE A 6 14.72 -8.12 6.79
C PHE A 6 15.41 -8.14 8.15
N ARG A 7 15.20 -9.21 8.93
CA ARG A 7 16.01 -9.50 10.12
C ARG A 7 16.90 -10.70 9.77
N GLU A 8 18.19 -10.58 10.06
CA GLU A 8 19.15 -11.69 9.94
C GLU A 8 18.85 -12.83 10.92
N THR A 9 18.09 -12.56 11.99
CA THR A 9 17.76 -13.55 13.03
C THR A 9 16.31 -14.05 12.97
N LEU A 10 16.23 -15.38 13.04
CA LEU A 10 15.14 -16.29 12.66
C LEU A 10 13.90 -16.34 13.58
N SER A 11 13.83 -15.63 14.70
CA SER A 11 12.94 -16.09 15.78
C SER A 11 11.55 -15.46 15.90
N ASN A 12 11.23 -14.34 15.23
CA ASN A 12 9.84 -13.83 15.22
C ASN A 12 9.62 -12.85 14.05
N LEU A 13 8.89 -13.29 13.02
CA LEU A 13 8.33 -12.34 12.06
C LEU A 13 7.43 -11.37 12.83
N PRO A 14 7.52 -10.05 12.58
CA PRO A 14 6.65 -9.11 13.25
C PRO A 14 5.20 -9.38 12.81
N HIS A 15 4.43 -10.03 13.67
CA HIS A 15 3.00 -10.18 13.46
C HIS A 15 2.35 -8.80 13.64
N PRO A 16 1.54 -8.35 12.68
CA PRO A 16 0.79 -7.13 12.86
C PRO A 16 -0.12 -7.30 14.07
N HIS A 17 -0.03 -6.38 15.03
CA HIS A 17 -0.89 -6.40 16.21
C HIS A 17 -2.36 -6.34 15.79
N LEU A 18 -3.12 -7.38 16.16
CA LEU A 18 -4.56 -7.47 15.96
C LEU A 18 -5.23 -7.49 17.33
N TRP A 19 -5.96 -6.43 17.65
CA TRP A 19 -6.74 -6.32 18.87
C TRP A 19 -8.22 -6.72 18.66
N TYR A 20 -8.55 -7.27 17.50
CA TYR A 20 -9.88 -7.73 17.12
C TYR A 20 -9.82 -8.92 16.15
N SER A 21 -10.94 -9.63 15.99
CA SER A 21 -11.06 -10.76 15.05
C SER A 21 -11.27 -10.28 13.61
N THR A 22 -10.43 -10.76 12.68
CA THR A 22 -10.57 -10.48 11.25
C THR A 22 -11.90 -11.04 10.69
N GLU A 23 -12.37 -12.19 11.16
CA GLU A 23 -13.63 -12.80 10.74
C GLU A 23 -14.83 -11.90 11.06
N LYS A 24 -14.83 -11.26 12.24
CA LYS A 24 -15.90 -10.32 12.60
C LYS A 24 -15.94 -9.11 11.68
N VAL A 25 -14.78 -8.61 11.22
CA VAL A 25 -14.72 -7.47 10.30
C VAL A 25 -15.12 -7.90 8.87
N ILE A 26 -14.78 -9.11 8.45
CA ILE A 26 -15.28 -9.68 7.19
C ILE A 26 -16.81 -9.81 7.23
N TYR A 27 -17.37 -10.31 8.32
CA TYR A 27 -18.81 -10.42 8.50
C TYR A 27 -19.49 -9.04 8.51
N ALA A 28 -18.90 -8.04 9.17
CA ALA A 28 -19.39 -6.67 9.12
C ALA A 28 -19.39 -6.11 7.69
N LEU A 29 -18.36 -6.39 6.90
CA LEU A 29 -18.31 -6.00 5.48
C LEU A 29 -19.41 -6.70 4.67
N GLN A 30 -19.66 -7.98 4.91
CA GLN A 30 -20.75 -8.70 4.25
C GLN A 30 -22.10 -8.03 4.51
N LEU A 31 -22.40 -7.70 5.77
CA LEU A 31 -23.63 -6.98 6.13
C LEU A 31 -23.72 -5.60 5.47
N PHE A 32 -22.61 -4.88 5.39
CA PHE A 32 -22.54 -3.60 4.67
C PHE A 32 -22.88 -3.77 3.19
N LEU A 33 -22.32 -4.79 2.53
CA LEU A 33 -22.56 -5.06 1.10
C LEU A 33 -23.99 -5.48 0.82
N ASP A 34 -24.59 -6.28 1.70
CA ASP A 34 -25.98 -6.74 1.60
C ASP A 34 -26.97 -5.57 1.70
N ALA A 35 -26.69 -4.59 2.55
CA ALA A 35 -27.47 -3.36 2.67
C ALA A 35 -27.18 -2.32 1.57
N GLY A 36 -26.19 -2.56 0.70
CA GLY A 36 -25.62 -1.49 -0.14
C GLY A 36 -26.54 -0.90 -1.18
N GLU A 37 -27.52 -1.66 -1.69
CA GLU A 37 -28.50 -1.13 -2.64
C GLU A 37 -29.41 -0.08 -1.99
N GLU A 38 -29.76 -0.25 -0.71
CA GLU A 38 -30.59 0.70 0.04
C GLU A 38 -29.86 2.01 0.32
N PHE A 39 -28.55 1.95 0.55
CA PHE A 39 -27.73 3.09 0.97
C PHE A 39 -26.80 3.65 -0.13
N ALA A 40 -26.89 3.17 -1.37
CA ALA A 40 -26.01 3.58 -2.47
C ALA A 40 -25.97 5.10 -2.72
N GLY A 41 -27.07 5.81 -2.43
CA GLY A 41 -27.15 7.27 -2.54
C GLY A 41 -26.47 8.05 -1.41
N SER A 42 -26.12 7.41 -0.29
CA SER A 42 -25.54 8.06 0.88
C SER A 42 -24.01 8.20 0.73
N LEU A 43 -23.53 9.45 0.81
CA LEU A 43 -22.10 9.76 0.75
C LEU A 43 -21.32 9.16 1.94
N THR A 44 -21.92 9.18 3.13
CA THR A 44 -21.26 8.63 4.33
C THR A 44 -21.21 7.11 4.29
N TYR A 45 -22.27 6.46 3.80
CA TYR A 45 -22.27 5.01 3.58
C TYR A 45 -21.18 4.60 2.59
N ARG A 46 -21.03 5.34 1.47
CA ARG A 46 -19.97 5.08 0.49
C ARG A 46 -18.58 5.16 1.12
N TYR A 47 -18.32 6.21 1.91
CA TYR A 47 -17.07 6.38 2.63
C TYR A 47 -16.78 5.20 3.57
N ASP A 48 -17.76 4.85 4.40
CA ASP A 48 -17.63 3.75 5.37
C ASP A 48 -17.43 2.40 4.67
N LEU A 49 -18.12 2.18 3.55
CA LEU A 49 -17.95 0.97 2.73
C LEU A 49 -16.53 0.87 2.17
N VAL A 50 -15.99 1.95 1.61
CA VAL A 50 -14.61 1.99 1.08
C VAL A 50 -13.62 1.74 2.22
N ASP A 51 -13.78 2.40 3.37
CA ASP A 51 -12.85 2.24 4.49
C ASP A 51 -12.88 0.82 5.08
N LEU A 52 -14.08 0.25 5.25
CA LEU A 52 -14.24 -1.10 5.76
C LEU A 52 -13.69 -2.14 4.78
N THR A 53 -13.97 -1.99 3.49
CA THR A 53 -13.43 -2.87 2.44
C THR A 53 -11.90 -2.80 2.40
N ARG A 54 -11.34 -1.58 2.43
CA ARG A 54 -9.89 -1.33 2.51
C ARG A 54 -9.30 -2.01 3.75
N GLN A 55 -9.96 -1.91 4.90
CA GLN A 55 -9.49 -2.53 6.13
C GLN A 55 -9.42 -4.04 6.01
N VAL A 56 -10.47 -4.69 5.50
CA VAL A 56 -10.51 -6.15 5.31
C VAL A 56 -9.40 -6.61 4.36
N LEU A 57 -9.27 -5.97 3.19
CA LEU A 57 -8.23 -6.31 2.21
C LEU A 57 -6.82 -6.04 2.76
N SER A 58 -6.63 -4.98 3.55
CA SER A 58 -5.37 -4.73 4.22
C SER A 58 -5.02 -5.80 5.26
N LYS A 59 -6.00 -6.50 5.85
CA LYS A 59 -5.71 -7.63 6.75
C LYS A 59 -5.38 -8.89 5.96
N LEU A 60 -6.09 -9.14 4.88
CA LEU A 60 -5.73 -10.23 3.96
C LEU A 60 -4.31 -10.08 3.42
N ALA A 61 -3.92 -8.89 2.98
CA ALA A 61 -2.56 -8.65 2.49
C ALA A 61 -1.49 -8.90 3.57
N ASN A 62 -1.80 -8.78 4.88
CA ASN A 62 -0.88 -9.05 5.99
C ASN A 62 -0.59 -10.52 6.06
N GLN A 63 -1.65 -11.33 5.94
CA GLN A 63 -1.50 -12.76 5.86
C GLN A 63 -0.71 -13.17 4.63
N VAL A 64 -1.06 -12.64 3.45
CA VAL A 64 -0.37 -12.99 2.19
C VAL A 64 1.11 -12.59 2.20
N TYR A 65 1.46 -11.48 2.83
CA TYR A 65 2.86 -11.11 3.05
C TYR A 65 3.60 -12.12 3.92
N LEU A 66 3.01 -12.51 5.06
CA LEU A 66 3.59 -13.52 5.94
C LEU A 66 3.77 -14.85 5.21
N ASP A 67 2.77 -15.29 4.44
CA ASP A 67 2.85 -16.50 3.63
C ASP A 67 4.01 -16.45 2.62
N ALA A 68 4.23 -15.30 1.97
CA ALA A 68 5.35 -15.10 1.05
C ALA A 68 6.71 -15.20 1.76
N VAL A 69 6.83 -14.59 2.93
CA VAL A 69 8.08 -14.65 3.72
C VAL A 69 8.33 -16.06 4.25
N THR A 70 7.29 -16.76 4.71
CA THR A 70 7.39 -18.17 5.12
C THR A 70 7.79 -19.06 3.95
N ALA A 71 7.24 -18.84 2.75
CA ALA A 71 7.64 -19.57 1.55
C ALA A 71 9.12 -19.35 1.19
N PHE A 72 9.62 -18.11 1.32
CA PHE A 72 11.05 -17.82 1.16
C PHE A 72 11.90 -18.58 2.19
N GLN A 73 11.50 -18.59 3.46
CA GLN A 73 12.19 -19.32 4.53
C GLN A 73 12.22 -20.84 4.31
N GLN A 74 11.17 -21.40 3.73
CA GLN A 74 11.05 -22.82 3.41
C GLN A 74 11.73 -23.19 2.08
N ASN A 75 12.46 -22.26 1.44
CA ASN A 75 13.05 -22.43 0.11
C ASN A 75 12.02 -22.83 -0.97
N ASN A 76 10.75 -22.45 -0.79
CA ASN A 76 9.68 -22.79 -1.70
C ASN A 76 9.47 -21.66 -2.73
N ALA A 77 10.20 -21.74 -3.83
CA ALA A 77 10.14 -20.75 -4.92
C ALA A 77 8.73 -20.57 -5.49
N THR A 78 7.99 -21.67 -5.67
CA THR A 78 6.65 -21.66 -6.27
C THR A 78 5.65 -20.95 -5.37
N ALA A 79 5.65 -21.25 -4.08
CA ALA A 79 4.78 -20.57 -3.11
C ALA A 79 5.17 -19.09 -2.97
N LEU A 80 6.46 -18.75 -2.97
CA LEU A 80 6.92 -17.36 -2.94
C LEU A 80 6.39 -16.56 -4.13
N VAL A 81 6.45 -17.13 -5.35
CA VAL A 81 5.88 -16.50 -6.56
C VAL A 81 4.37 -16.32 -6.41
N LEU A 82 3.65 -17.35 -5.96
CA LEU A 82 2.20 -17.31 -5.79
C LEU A 82 1.77 -16.19 -4.82
N HIS A 83 2.35 -16.16 -3.62
CA HIS A 83 1.98 -15.20 -2.58
C HIS A 83 2.43 -13.78 -2.92
N SER A 84 3.63 -13.60 -3.49
CA SER A 84 4.08 -12.28 -3.95
C SER A 84 3.17 -11.70 -5.03
N GLN A 85 2.78 -12.50 -6.03
CA GLN A 85 1.84 -12.04 -7.06
C GLN A 85 0.44 -11.75 -6.49
N LYS A 86 -0.03 -12.52 -5.51
CA LYS A 86 -1.29 -12.23 -4.81
C LYS A 86 -1.20 -10.90 -4.05
N PHE A 87 -0.09 -10.64 -3.37
CA PHE A 87 0.15 -9.39 -2.63
C PHE A 87 0.18 -8.16 -3.55
N LEU A 88 0.93 -8.24 -4.66
CA LEU A 88 1.01 -7.13 -5.63
C LEU A 88 -0.35 -6.84 -6.28
N ARG A 89 -1.15 -7.88 -6.56
CA ARG A 89 -2.53 -7.72 -7.03
C ARG A 89 -3.42 -7.05 -5.99
N LEU A 90 -3.31 -7.46 -4.72
CA LEU A 90 -4.06 -6.82 -3.63
C LEU A 90 -3.75 -5.32 -3.52
N ILE A 91 -2.49 -4.88 -3.69
CA ILE A 91 -2.17 -3.44 -3.68
C ILE A 91 -2.92 -2.71 -4.79
N LYS A 92 -2.90 -3.23 -6.03
CA LYS A 92 -3.59 -2.62 -7.17
C LYS A 92 -5.11 -2.57 -7.00
N ASP A 93 -5.68 -3.65 -6.49
CA ASP A 93 -7.11 -3.74 -6.24
C ASP A 93 -7.55 -2.79 -5.12
N ILE A 94 -6.73 -2.64 -4.06
CA ILE A 94 -6.99 -1.65 -3.02
C ILE A 94 -6.84 -0.23 -3.60
N ASP A 95 -5.85 0.04 -4.45
CA ASP A 95 -5.73 1.36 -5.12
C ASP A 95 -7.00 1.68 -5.94
N THR A 96 -7.52 0.71 -6.69
CA THR A 96 -8.76 0.82 -7.46
C THR A 96 -9.97 1.12 -6.57
N LEU A 97 -10.09 0.46 -5.42
CA LEU A 97 -11.12 0.73 -4.42
C LEU A 97 -11.00 2.15 -3.84
N LEU A 98 -9.78 2.59 -3.54
CA LEU A 98 -9.57 3.94 -2.99
C LEU A 98 -9.86 5.02 -4.03
N ALA A 99 -9.70 4.71 -5.32
CA ALA A 99 -10.00 5.64 -6.41
C ALA A 99 -11.50 5.98 -6.52
N SER A 100 -12.39 5.17 -5.94
CA SER A 100 -13.85 5.34 -6.06
C SER A 100 -14.48 6.29 -5.05
N ASP A 101 -13.69 6.98 -4.22
CA ASP A 101 -14.16 8.03 -3.32
C ASP A 101 -13.15 9.19 -3.15
N ASP A 102 -13.65 10.44 -3.20
CA ASP A 102 -12.84 11.67 -3.20
C ASP A 102 -11.95 11.79 -1.94
N ASN A 103 -12.33 11.14 -0.83
CA ASN A 103 -11.62 11.22 0.44
C ASN A 103 -10.34 10.37 0.50
N PHE A 104 -10.12 9.50 -0.49
CA PHE A 104 -8.99 8.58 -0.51
C PHE A 104 -8.03 8.82 -1.68
N LEU A 105 -7.98 10.04 -2.23
CA LEU A 105 -7.16 10.37 -3.38
C LEU A 105 -5.87 11.09 -2.98
N LEU A 106 -4.71 10.66 -3.50
CA LEU A 106 -3.46 11.39 -3.30
C LEU A 106 -3.50 12.78 -3.95
N GLY A 107 -4.18 12.91 -5.09
CA GLY A 107 -4.23 14.17 -5.85
C GLY A 107 -4.81 15.32 -5.04
N THR A 108 -5.82 15.09 -4.20
CA THR A 108 -6.44 16.15 -3.38
C THR A 108 -5.44 16.72 -2.38
N TRP A 109 -4.60 15.87 -1.76
CA TRP A 109 -3.51 16.28 -0.89
C TRP A 109 -2.46 17.10 -1.64
N LEU A 110 -1.96 16.61 -2.78
CA LEU A 110 -0.90 17.30 -3.53
C LEU A 110 -1.37 18.63 -4.12
N GLU A 111 -2.57 18.69 -4.68
CA GLU A 111 -3.14 19.94 -5.18
C GLU A 111 -3.41 20.94 -4.06
N SER A 112 -3.80 20.48 -2.87
CA SER A 112 -3.95 21.38 -1.71
C SER A 112 -2.64 22.06 -1.33
N ALA A 113 -1.52 21.31 -1.34
CA ALA A 113 -0.20 21.86 -1.04
C ALA A 113 0.25 22.85 -2.11
N LYS A 114 0.05 22.53 -3.40
CA LYS A 114 0.42 23.41 -4.51
C LYS A 114 -0.34 24.75 -4.50
N LYS A 115 -1.61 24.74 -4.09
CA LYS A 115 -2.44 25.96 -4.00
C LYS A 115 -1.95 26.98 -2.98
N LEU A 116 -1.10 26.58 -2.03
CA LEU A 116 -0.53 27.48 -1.04
C LEU A 116 0.68 28.27 -1.56
N ALA A 117 1.25 27.88 -2.70
CA ALA A 117 2.47 28.50 -3.24
C ALA A 117 2.19 29.83 -3.94
N ALA A 118 3.07 30.81 -3.76
CA ALA A 118 2.99 32.11 -4.43
C ALA A 118 3.64 32.11 -5.83
N ASN A 119 4.52 31.13 -6.11
CA ASN A 119 5.28 31.05 -7.35
C ASN A 119 5.63 29.59 -7.74
N PRO A 120 6.08 29.33 -8.98
CA PRO A 120 6.38 27.97 -9.44
C PRO A 120 7.49 27.25 -8.66
N THR A 121 8.45 27.98 -8.09
CA THR A 121 9.52 27.39 -7.26
C THR A 121 8.94 26.86 -5.95
N GLU A 122 8.12 27.68 -5.27
CA GLU A 122 7.41 27.25 -4.07
C GLU A 122 6.43 26.11 -4.36
N MET A 123 5.74 26.12 -5.50
CA MET A 123 4.80 25.06 -5.87
C MET A 123 5.51 23.70 -5.93
N LYS A 124 6.69 23.64 -6.56
CA LYS A 124 7.52 22.43 -6.61
C LYS A 124 7.98 22.01 -5.21
N GLN A 125 8.40 22.97 -4.38
CA GLN A 125 8.84 22.69 -3.01
C GLN A 125 7.69 22.16 -2.14
N TYR A 126 6.49 22.73 -2.26
CA TYR A 126 5.33 22.34 -1.46
C TYR A 126 4.79 20.97 -1.87
N GLU A 127 4.80 20.65 -3.17
CA GLU A 127 4.50 19.29 -3.63
C GLU A 127 5.54 18.28 -3.10
N TRP A 128 6.84 18.61 -3.18
CA TRP A 128 7.88 17.75 -2.62
C TRP A 128 7.72 17.56 -1.10
N ASN A 129 7.38 18.62 -0.35
CA ASN A 129 7.10 18.54 1.08
C ASN A 129 5.90 17.60 1.35
N ALA A 130 4.81 17.76 0.59
CA ALA A 130 3.59 16.97 0.72
C ALA A 130 3.82 15.48 0.43
N ARG A 131 4.59 15.15 -0.62
CA ARG A 131 5.02 13.79 -0.96
C ARG A 131 5.93 13.21 0.12
N THR A 132 6.89 13.99 0.59
CA THR A 132 7.86 13.57 1.61
C THR A 132 7.18 13.27 2.93
N GLN A 133 6.27 14.11 3.40
CA GLN A 133 5.57 13.93 4.67
C GLN A 133 4.86 12.57 4.78
N VAL A 134 4.22 12.09 3.71
CA VAL A 134 3.48 10.81 3.72
C VAL A 134 4.33 9.59 3.37
N THR A 135 5.64 9.78 3.12
CA THR A 135 6.59 8.74 2.71
C THR A 135 7.84 8.71 3.58
N MET A 136 8.96 9.32 3.17
CA MET A 136 10.23 9.30 3.90
C MET A 136 10.24 10.22 5.13
N TRP A 137 9.34 11.19 5.22
CA TRP A 137 9.19 12.17 6.30
C TRP A 137 10.35 13.17 6.42
N TYR A 138 11.59 12.69 6.46
CA TYR A 138 12.82 13.46 6.59
C TYR A 138 13.95 12.80 5.77
N ASP A 139 15.17 13.32 5.88
CA ASP A 139 16.36 12.90 5.14
C ASP A 139 16.67 11.40 5.26
N ASN A 140 17.27 10.88 4.20
CA ASN A 140 17.83 9.54 4.09
C ASN A 140 19.26 9.61 3.54
N THR A 141 19.97 8.48 3.60
CA THR A 141 21.23 8.29 2.87
C THR A 141 21.01 7.30 1.73
N GLU A 142 22.02 7.10 0.91
CA GLU A 142 21.96 6.13 -0.19
C GLU A 142 21.53 4.72 0.24
N THR A 143 21.90 4.29 1.46
CA THR A 143 21.62 2.93 1.97
C THR A 143 20.80 2.89 3.25
N ASN A 144 20.46 4.04 3.84
CA ASN A 144 19.64 4.10 5.05
C ASN A 144 18.45 5.02 4.83
N GLN A 145 17.25 4.47 4.94
CA GLN A 145 16.02 5.24 4.95
C GLN A 145 15.92 6.12 6.20
N SER A 146 15.05 7.13 6.13
CA SER A 146 14.67 7.94 7.27
C SER A 146 14.20 7.09 8.46
N ARG A 147 14.53 7.53 9.68
CA ARG A 147 14.02 6.90 10.91
C ARG A 147 12.52 7.05 11.09
N LEU A 148 11.92 8.03 10.42
CA LEU A 148 10.48 8.30 10.38
C LEU A 148 9.84 7.83 9.07
N HIS A 149 10.58 7.03 8.28
CA HIS A 149 10.05 6.38 7.09
C HIS A 149 8.69 5.73 7.39
N ASP A 150 7.73 6.04 6.52
CA ASP A 150 6.39 5.47 6.53
C ASP A 150 5.58 5.84 7.80
N TYR A 151 6.04 6.79 8.64
CA TYR A 151 5.34 7.21 9.87
C TYR A 151 3.95 7.76 9.60
N ALA A 152 3.83 8.73 8.68
CA ALA A 152 2.55 9.37 8.31
C ALA A 152 1.93 8.79 7.04
N ASN A 153 2.11 7.48 6.81
CA ASN A 153 1.54 6.77 5.68
C ASN A 153 0.03 6.93 5.55
N LYS A 154 -0.45 6.69 4.33
CA LYS A 154 -1.86 6.82 3.96
C LYS A 154 -2.25 5.68 3.03
N PHE A 155 -3.50 5.27 3.10
CA PHE A 155 -4.11 4.49 2.05
C PHE A 155 -4.82 5.44 1.10
N TRP A 156 -4.07 5.98 0.15
CA TRP A 156 -4.59 6.84 -0.90
C TRP A 156 -4.34 6.23 -2.27
N SER A 157 -5.33 6.29 -3.15
CA SER A 157 -5.15 5.94 -4.56
C SER A 157 -4.10 6.84 -5.19
N GLY A 158 -3.26 6.24 -6.04
CA GLY A 158 -2.06 6.84 -6.59
C GLY A 158 -0.84 6.66 -5.68
N LEU A 159 -0.98 6.72 -4.35
CA LEU A 159 0.13 6.43 -3.43
C LEU A 159 0.39 4.92 -3.33
N LEU A 160 -0.65 4.10 -3.36
CA LEU A 160 -0.49 2.65 -3.33
C LEU A 160 0.24 2.14 -4.57
N GLU A 161 -0.29 2.43 -5.76
CA GLU A 161 0.33 2.00 -7.00
C GLU A 161 1.62 2.75 -7.33
N GLY A 162 1.65 4.06 -7.08
CA GLY A 162 2.79 4.91 -7.41
C GLY A 162 3.96 4.84 -6.45
N TYR A 163 3.79 4.38 -5.20
CA TYR A 163 4.88 4.36 -4.22
C TYR A 163 5.02 3.02 -3.50
N TYR A 164 3.93 2.42 -3.02
CA TYR A 164 4.02 1.19 -2.24
C TYR A 164 4.23 -0.07 -3.11
N LEU A 165 3.58 -0.14 -4.26
CA LEU A 165 3.65 -1.29 -5.17
C LEU A 165 5.08 -1.54 -5.69
N PRO A 166 5.85 -0.56 -6.18
CA PRO A 166 7.18 -0.81 -6.72
C PRO A 166 8.17 -1.26 -5.63
N ARG A 167 8.06 -0.71 -4.42
CA ARG A 167 8.85 -1.16 -3.26
C ARG A 167 8.58 -2.63 -2.94
N ALA A 168 7.31 -3.04 -2.93
CA ALA A 168 6.91 -4.42 -2.70
C ALA A 168 7.41 -5.36 -3.82
N ALA A 169 7.25 -4.94 -5.08
CA ALA A 169 7.66 -5.71 -6.25
C ALA A 169 9.18 -5.96 -6.24
N THR A 170 9.97 -4.90 -6.03
CA THR A 170 11.43 -5.00 -5.91
C THR A 170 11.84 -5.91 -4.75
N TYR A 171 11.18 -5.80 -3.59
CA TYR A 171 11.47 -6.68 -2.45
C TYR A 171 11.25 -8.17 -2.78
N PHE A 172 10.09 -8.53 -3.33
CA PHE A 172 9.81 -9.93 -3.69
C PHE A 172 10.70 -10.44 -4.83
N ALA A 173 11.01 -9.61 -5.81
CA ALA A 173 11.93 -9.97 -6.88
C ALA A 173 13.33 -10.30 -6.34
N ARG A 174 13.82 -9.51 -5.36
CA ARG A 174 15.09 -9.75 -4.68
C ARG A 174 15.07 -11.02 -3.83
N LEU A 175 13.99 -11.29 -3.09
CA LEU A 175 13.81 -12.55 -2.38
C LEU A 175 13.88 -13.76 -3.33
N LEU A 176 13.13 -13.70 -4.44
CA LEU A 176 13.10 -14.79 -5.42
C LEU A 176 14.46 -15.00 -6.09
N LYS A 177 15.18 -13.91 -6.40
CA LYS A 177 16.54 -13.97 -6.95
C LYS A 177 17.49 -14.65 -5.97
N SER A 178 17.51 -14.23 -4.71
CA SER A 178 18.33 -14.84 -3.65
C SER A 178 18.05 -16.33 -3.50
N LEU A 179 16.77 -16.72 -3.47
CA LEU A 179 16.37 -18.12 -3.35
C LEU A 179 16.82 -18.96 -4.56
N ARG A 180 16.61 -18.48 -5.79
CA ARG A 180 17.00 -19.22 -7.01
C ARG A 180 18.51 -19.34 -7.20
N GLN A 181 19.26 -18.34 -6.75
CA GLN A 181 20.71 -18.30 -6.88
C GLN A 181 21.42 -18.95 -5.67
N ASN A 182 20.67 -19.40 -4.66
CA ASN A 182 21.20 -19.86 -3.38
C ASN A 182 22.17 -18.84 -2.75
N GLN A 183 21.81 -17.56 -2.80
CA GLN A 183 22.61 -16.45 -2.28
C GLN A 183 21.88 -15.76 -1.12
N ARG A 184 22.66 -15.14 -0.23
CA ARG A 184 22.10 -14.27 0.81
C ARG A 184 21.37 -13.10 0.18
N PHE A 185 20.36 -12.58 0.89
CA PHE A 185 19.66 -11.37 0.50
C PHE A 185 20.61 -10.17 0.57
N GLN A 186 20.84 -9.52 -0.58
CA GLN A 186 21.70 -8.36 -0.69
C GLN A 186 20.96 -7.11 -0.16
N LEU A 187 20.98 -6.93 1.16
CA LEU A 187 20.20 -5.92 1.86
C LEU A 187 20.55 -4.49 1.42
N GLU A 188 21.84 -4.17 1.30
CA GLU A 188 22.28 -2.83 0.91
C GLU A 188 21.90 -2.49 -0.52
N ASP A 189 22.05 -3.43 -1.46
CA ASP A 189 21.62 -3.25 -2.85
C ASP A 189 20.12 -2.99 -2.95
N TRP A 190 19.32 -3.78 -2.21
CA TRP A 190 17.88 -3.56 -2.15
C TRP A 190 17.55 -2.18 -1.57
N ARG A 191 18.20 -1.78 -0.46
CA ARG A 191 18.02 -0.45 0.13
C ARG A 191 18.35 0.67 -0.84
N ARG A 192 19.49 0.58 -1.51
CA ARG A 192 19.92 1.55 -2.52
C ARG A 192 18.87 1.71 -3.62
N GLU A 193 18.34 0.60 -4.11
CA GLU A 193 17.32 0.59 -5.17
C GLU A 193 16.01 1.30 -4.73
N TRP A 194 15.42 0.89 -3.60
CA TRP A 194 14.11 1.41 -3.21
C TRP A 194 14.17 2.82 -2.58
N ILE A 195 15.30 3.20 -1.96
CA ILE A 195 15.52 4.57 -1.47
C ILE A 195 15.68 5.52 -2.65
N LEU A 196 16.48 5.15 -3.66
CA LEU A 196 16.62 5.94 -4.89
C LEU A 196 15.26 6.11 -5.58
N TYR A 197 14.48 5.03 -5.67
CA TYR A 197 13.12 5.11 -6.19
C TYR A 197 12.25 6.09 -5.39
N SER A 198 12.31 6.01 -4.06
CA SER A 198 11.52 6.88 -3.17
C SER A 198 11.86 8.36 -3.37
N ASN A 199 13.16 8.68 -3.42
CA ASN A 199 13.63 10.04 -3.65
C ASN A 199 13.21 10.58 -5.01
N ARG A 200 13.22 9.74 -6.06
CA ARG A 200 12.70 10.11 -7.39
C ARG A 200 11.19 10.35 -7.35
N TRP A 201 10.42 9.50 -6.68
CA TRP A 201 8.98 9.66 -6.54
C TRP A 201 8.60 10.93 -5.78
N GLN A 202 9.35 11.29 -4.73
CA GLN A 202 9.14 12.51 -3.96
C GLN A 202 9.44 13.77 -4.78
N SER A 203 10.43 13.71 -5.68
CA SER A 203 10.77 14.79 -6.61
C SER A 203 9.95 14.77 -7.90
N GLY A 204 9.04 13.80 -8.05
CA GLY A 204 8.15 13.67 -9.20
C GLY A 204 7.09 14.77 -9.25
N GLN A 205 6.53 14.97 -10.44
CA GLN A 205 5.48 15.97 -10.73
C GLN A 205 4.30 15.32 -11.47
N GLU A 206 4.14 14.00 -11.32
CA GLU A 206 3.03 13.27 -11.91
C GLU A 206 1.71 13.80 -11.36
N LEU A 207 0.72 13.95 -12.24
CA LEU A 207 -0.62 14.38 -11.86
C LEU A 207 -1.42 13.17 -11.37
N TYR A 208 -2.11 13.37 -10.25
CA TYR A 208 -3.02 12.39 -9.67
C TYR A 208 -4.46 12.90 -9.71
N PRO A 209 -5.46 12.04 -9.93
CA PRO A 209 -6.85 12.44 -9.91
C PRO A 209 -7.25 13.14 -8.60
N VAL A 210 -8.05 14.21 -8.73
CA VAL A 210 -8.68 14.92 -7.61
C VAL A 210 -10.18 14.62 -7.51
N LYS A 211 -10.67 13.73 -8.36
CA LYS A 211 -12.05 13.28 -8.42
C LYS A 211 -12.11 11.77 -8.56
N ALA A 212 -13.01 11.18 -7.79
CA ALA A 212 -13.25 9.77 -7.72
C ALA A 212 -13.72 9.22 -9.06
N GLN A 213 -13.34 7.97 -9.32
CA GLN A 213 -13.73 7.21 -10.50
C GLN A 213 -14.11 5.79 -10.10
N GLY A 214 -15.20 5.29 -10.67
CA GLY A 214 -15.72 3.96 -10.38
C GLY A 214 -16.82 3.95 -9.32
N ASP A 215 -17.55 2.84 -9.28
CA ASP A 215 -18.63 2.59 -8.35
C ASP A 215 -18.09 1.82 -7.13
N SER A 216 -18.10 2.48 -5.97
CA SER A 216 -17.57 1.90 -4.73
C SER A 216 -18.28 0.61 -4.32
N LEU A 217 -19.61 0.52 -4.52
CA LEU A 217 -20.38 -0.67 -4.16
C LEU A 217 -20.05 -1.84 -5.09
N ALA A 218 -20.04 -1.59 -6.39
CA ALA A 218 -19.71 -2.61 -7.39
C ALA A 218 -18.27 -3.11 -7.20
N ILE A 219 -17.32 -2.22 -6.96
CA ILE A 219 -15.92 -2.56 -6.69
C ILE A 219 -15.81 -3.37 -5.41
N SER A 220 -16.42 -2.93 -4.30
CA SER A 220 -16.37 -3.67 -3.04
C SER A 220 -17.01 -5.06 -3.14
N LYS A 221 -18.15 -5.21 -3.83
CA LYS A 221 -18.77 -6.53 -4.12
C LYS A 221 -17.82 -7.43 -4.92
N ALA A 222 -17.19 -6.90 -5.96
CA ALA A 222 -16.26 -7.66 -6.79
C ALA A 222 -15.02 -8.11 -6.00
N LEU A 223 -14.47 -7.25 -5.14
CA LEU A 223 -13.30 -7.57 -4.32
C LEU A 223 -13.64 -8.55 -3.20
N PHE A 224 -14.82 -8.42 -2.58
CA PHE A 224 -15.30 -9.40 -1.60
C PHE A 224 -15.40 -10.79 -2.24
N LYS A 225 -16.05 -10.91 -3.40
CA LYS A 225 -16.15 -12.18 -4.14
C LYS A 225 -14.78 -12.73 -4.57
N LYS A 226 -13.87 -11.85 -4.98
CA LYS A 226 -12.53 -12.26 -5.45
C LYS A 226 -11.68 -12.89 -4.35
N TYR A 227 -11.86 -12.47 -3.11
CA TYR A 227 -10.90 -12.74 -2.04
C TYR A 227 -11.46 -13.43 -0.79
N LEU A 228 -12.77 -13.35 -0.55
CA LEU A 228 -13.37 -13.64 0.75
C LEU A 228 -14.61 -14.57 0.67
N SER A 229 -15.13 -14.83 -0.53
CA SER A 229 -16.21 -15.80 -0.76
C SER A 229 -15.70 -17.18 -1.14
#